data_AF-A0A959LT51-F1
#
_entry.id   AF-A0A959LT51-F1
#
_cell.length_a   1.000
_cell.length_b   1.000
_cell.length_c   1.000
_cell.angle_alpha   90.00
_cell.angle_beta   90.00
_cell.angle_gamma   90.00
#
_symmetry.space_group_name_H-M   'P 1'
#
loop_
_entity.id
_entity.type
_entity.pdbx_description
1 polymer ?
#
loop_
_entity_poly.entity_id
_entity_poly.type
_entity_poly.pdbx_seq_one_letter_code
_entity_poly.pdbx_strand_id
1 'polypeptide(L)' 'FVDISEYVDEKLDIMRIFESEVLPHPFPRSIESLRALSTVRGGQAGCKAAESFMLIKEII' A
#
# COMPACT_ATOMS: atom_id res chain seq x y z
N PHE A 1 1.32 11.01 -5.19
CA PHE A 1 1.73 9.61 -4.94
C PHE A 1 3.19 9.60 -4.53
N VAL A 2 3.63 8.54 -3.85
CA VAL A 2 5.05 8.27 -3.55
C VAL A 2 5.37 6.87 -4.08
N ASP A 3 6.41 6.74 -4.90
CA ASP A 3 6.88 5.46 -5.40
C ASP A 3 7.45 4.64 -4.23
N ILE A 4 6.92 3.43 -4.04
CA ILE A 4 7.36 2.48 -3.02
C ILE A 4 7.77 1.14 -3.64
N SER A 5 8.15 1.13 -4.93
CA SER A 5 8.48 -0.09 -5.67
C SER A 5 9.58 -0.92 -5.01
N GLU A 6 10.53 -0.26 -4.34
CA GLU A 6 11.62 -0.94 -3.62
C GLU A 6 11.25 -1.38 -2.20
N TYR A 7 10.10 -0.94 -1.67
CA TYR A 7 9.70 -1.11 -0.26
C TYR A 7 8.39 -1.89 -0.08
N VAL A 8 7.69 -2.23 -1.16
CA VAL A 8 6.36 -2.85 -1.09
C VAL A 8 6.39 -4.20 -0.36
N ASP A 9 7.45 -4.99 -0.51
CA ASP A 9 7.57 -6.29 0.15
C ASP A 9 7.83 -6.13 1.65
N GLU A 10 8.79 -5.27 2.04
CA GLU A 10 9.07 -4.96 3.44
C GLU A 10 7.83 -4.40 4.16
N LYS A 11 7.08 -3.52 3.50
CA LYS A 11 5.79 -3.02 4.02
C LYS A 11 4.82 -4.16 4.33
N LEU A 12 4.70 -5.14 3.44
CA LEU A 12 3.78 -6.27 3.63
C LEU A 12 4.26 -7.20 4.75
N ASP A 13 5.56 -7.39 4.90
CA ASP A 13 6.13 -8.16 6.01
C ASP A 13 5.91 -7.49 7.36
N ILE A 14 6.05 -6.17 7.44
CA ILE A 14 5.68 -5.39 8.64
C ILE A 14 4.19 -5.57 8.97
N MET A 15 3.31 -5.56 7.96
CA MET A 15 1.88 -5.79 8.18
C MET A 15 1.58 -7.17 8.76
N ARG A 16 2.35 -8.21 8.42
CA ARG A 16 2.17 -9.58 8.94
C ARG A 16 2.40 -9.69 10.44
N ILE A 17 3.14 -8.76 11.06
CA ILE A 17 3.35 -8.72 12.52
C ILE A 17 2.01 -8.54 13.26
N PHE A 18 1.04 -7.86 12.62
CA PHE A 18 -0.29 -7.61 13.19
C PHE A 18 -1.27 -8.72 12.83
N GLU A 19 -1.03 -9.94 13.31
CA GLU A 19 -1.77 -11.15 12.94
C GLU A 19 -3.30 -11.04 13.11
N SER A 20 -3.78 -10.39 14.17
CA SER A 20 -5.22 -10.19 14.41
C SER A 20 -5.89 -9.24 13.42
N GLU A 21 -5.09 -8.39 12.77
CA GLU A 21 -5.54 -7.32 11.87
C GLU A 21 -5.45 -7.73 10.39
N VAL A 22 -4.71 -8.80 10.09
CA VAL A 22 -4.49 -9.37 8.76
C VAL A 22 -5.24 -10.69 8.64
N LEU A 23 -6.34 -10.67 7.89
CA LEU A 23 -7.12 -11.87 7.58
C LEU A 23 -6.98 -12.23 6.09
N PRO A 24 -7.27 -13.48 5.71
CA PRO A 24 -7.26 -13.90 4.31
C PRO A 24 -8.19 -13.06 3.42
N HIS A 25 -7.85 -12.96 2.15
CA HIS A 25 -8.74 -12.39 1.14
C HIS A 25 -10.12 -13.10 1.18
N PRO A 26 -11.27 -12.39 1.10
CA PRO A 26 -11.48 -11.02 0.62
C PRO A 26 -11.40 -9.92 1.68
N PHE A 27 -10.83 -10.20 2.86
CA PHE A 27 -10.73 -9.17 3.89
C PHE A 27 -9.91 -7.95 3.40
N PRO A 28 -10.31 -6.71 3.71
CA PRO A 28 -9.68 -5.51 3.15
C PRO A 28 -8.19 -5.36 3.46
N ARG A 29 -7.74 -5.87 4.61
CA ARG A 29 -6.31 -5.87 5.02
C ARG A 29 -5.63 -7.22 4.83
N SER A 30 -6.10 -8.03 3.88
CA SER A 30 -5.32 -9.16 3.39
C SER A 30 -4.07 -8.69 2.64
N ILE A 31 -3.03 -9.53 2.62
CA ILE A 31 -1.77 -9.21 1.93
C ILE A 31 -2.01 -9.02 0.43
N GLU A 32 -2.93 -9.80 -0.14
CA GLU A 32 -3.39 -9.70 -1.52
C GLU A 32 -4.05 -8.35 -1.79
N SER A 33 -4.99 -7.92 -0.93
CA SER A 33 -5.66 -6.61 -1.07
C SER A 33 -4.69 -5.44 -0.93
N LEU A 34 -3.76 -5.52 0.03
CA LEU A 34 -2.74 -4.49 0.23
C LEU A 34 -1.80 -4.37 -0.97
N ARG A 35 -1.32 -5.50 -1.50
CA ARG A 35 -0.47 -5.52 -2.70
C ARG A 35 -1.21 -5.00 -3.92
N ALA A 36 -2.43 -5.47 -4.15
CA ALA A 36 -3.26 -5.04 -5.27
C ALA A 36 -3.50 -3.53 -5.26
N LEU A 37 -3.79 -2.96 -4.09
CA LEU A 37 -3.99 -1.51 -3.94
C LEU A 37 -2.73 -0.72 -4.29
N SER A 38 -1.56 -1.15 -3.80
CA SER A 38 -0.29 -0.51 -4.15
C SER A 38 0.02 -0.63 -5.64
N THR A 39 -0.33 -1.75 -6.31
CA THR A 39 -0.18 -1.91 -7.77
C THR A 39 -1.09 -0.97 -8.57
N VAL A 40 -2.38 -0.86 -8.20
CA VAL A 40 -3.31 0.07 -8.87
C VAL A 40 -2.79 1.50 -8.78
N ARG A 41 -2.33 1.92 -7.60
CA ARG A 41 -1.74 3.24 -7.37
C ARG A 41 -0.42 3.42 -8.11
N GLY A 42 0.41 2.39 -8.18
CA GLY A 42 1.63 2.39 -8.99
C GLY A 42 1.32 2.67 -10.45
N GLY A 43 0.35 1.96 -11.02
CA GLY A 43 -0.13 2.19 -12.38
C GLY A 43 -0.64 3.62 -12.62
N GLN A 44 -1.33 4.22 -11.63
CA GLN A 44 -1.75 5.63 -11.68
C GLN A 44 -0.58 6.62 -11.63
N ALA A 45 0.54 6.24 -11.01
CA ALA A 45 1.73 7.07 -10.82
C ALA A 45 2.85 6.77 -11.83
N GLY A 46 2.68 5.79 -12.72
CA GLY A 46 3.71 5.38 -13.68
C GLY A 46 4.87 4.55 -13.09
N CYS A 47 4.66 3.89 -11.94
CA CYS A 47 5.64 3.01 -11.30
C CYS A 47 5.03 1.63 -10.92
N LYS A 48 5.81 0.71 -10.34
CA LYS A 48 5.32 -0.65 -10.03
C LYS A 48 4.39 -0.68 -8.82
N ALA A 49 4.68 0.14 -7.81
CA ALA A 49 3.86 0.26 -6.61
C ALA A 49 3.95 1.68 -6.04
N ALA A 50 2.82 2.23 -5.57
CA ALA A 50 2.80 3.55 -4.95
C ALA A 50 1.86 3.64 -3.74
N GLU A 51 2.18 4.57 -2.85
CA GLU A 51 1.25 5.06 -1.83
C GLU A 51 0.61 6.39 -2.24
N SER A 52 -0.68 6.52 -1.91
CA SER A 52 -1.47 7.73 -2.15
C SER A 52 -1.67 8.49 -0.85
N PHE A 53 -1.56 9.81 -0.91
CA PHE A 53 -1.78 10.70 0.21
C PHE A 53 -2.77 11.80 -0.21
N MET A 54 -3.49 12.36 0.75
CA MET A 54 -4.35 13.52 0.57
C MET A 54 -3.73 14.72 1.30
N LEU A 55 -3.45 15.80 0.58
CA LEU A 55 -3.00 17.05 1.18
C LEU A 55 -4.22 17.79 1.74
N ILE A 56 -4.26 17.99 3.06
CA ILE A 56 -5.37 18.70 3.72
C ILE A 56 -5.08 20.21 3.79
N LYS A 57 -3.82 20.59 3.94
CA LYS A 57 -3.39 21.99 4.06
C LYS A 57 -2.05 22.20 3.39
N GLU A 58 -1.97 23.28 2.62
CA GLU A 58 -0.72 23.84 2.10
C GLU A 58 -0.46 25.16 2.82
N ILE A 59 0.79 25.39 3.22
CA ILE A 59 1.25 26.69 3.71
C ILE A 59 2.28 27.15 2.70
N ILE A 60 2.04 28.32 2.13
CA ILE A 60 2.91 28.96 1.13
C ILE A 60 3.70 30.07 1.82
#